data_AF-A0A6L4ZI79-F1
#
_entry.id   AF-A0A6L4ZI79-F1
#
_cell.length_a   1.000
_cell.length_b   1.000
_cell.length_c   1.000
_cell.angle_alpha   90.00
_cell.angle_beta   90.00
_cell.angle_gamma   90.00
#
_symmetry.space_group_name_H-M   'P 1'
#
loop_
_entity.id
_entity.type
_entity.pdbx_description
1 polymer ?
#
loop_
_entity_poly.entity_id
_entity_poly.type
_entity_poly.pdbx_seq_one_letter_code
_entity_poly.pdbx_strand_id
1 'polypeptide(L)'
;MNCETALILIYDLVDGEILPKDEALLNSHLANCLYCQATLKSVKAAEKLYQSEILISPSEKPASVITSQVWQNKNVVSLPIKNAYWSTKRIVYYIGAMAASFAAFVYLTGSLIVTNFISNIDFSANNGIPNNGFY
;
A
#
# COMPACT_ATOMS: atom_id res chain seq x y z
N MET A 1 -34.13 -10.45 -7.74
CA MET A 1 -32.69 -10.15 -7.82
C MET A 1 -32.51 -8.65 -7.63
N ASN A 2 -31.51 -8.22 -6.86
CA ASN A 2 -31.15 -6.81 -6.73
C ASN A 2 -30.20 -6.39 -7.88
N CYS A 3 -30.00 -5.09 -8.06
CA CYS A 3 -29.13 -4.58 -9.13
C CYS A 3 -27.64 -4.93 -8.88
N GLU A 4 -27.22 -5.08 -7.63
CA GLU A 4 -25.84 -5.44 -7.27
C GLU A 4 -25.48 -6.87 -7.67
N THR A 5 -26.33 -7.85 -7.37
CA THR A 5 -26.14 -9.23 -7.83
C THR A 5 -26.28 -9.31 -9.35
N ALA A 6 -27.19 -8.52 -9.95
CA ALA A 6 -27.31 -8.44 -11.40
C ALA A 6 -26.00 -7.95 -12.05
N LEU A 7 -25.31 -7.00 -11.42
CA LEU A 7 -24.06 -6.46 -11.92
C LEU A 7 -22.96 -7.52 -11.97
N ILE A 8 -22.83 -8.33 -10.91
CA ILE A 8 -21.85 -9.43 -10.86
C ILE A 8 -22.13 -10.40 -12.02
N LEU A 9 -23.39 -10.83 -12.17
CA LEU A 9 -23.78 -11.74 -13.25
C LEU A 9 -23.62 -11.11 -14.65
N ILE A 10 -23.69 -9.78 -14.79
CA ILE A 10 -23.41 -9.09 -16.05
C ILE A 10 -21.94 -9.23 -16.43
N TYR A 11 -21.01 -9.16 -15.48
CA TYR A 11 -19.59 -9.40 -15.75
C TYR A 11 -19.34 -10.87 -16.10
N ASP A 12 -19.88 -11.80 -15.32
CA ASP A 12 -19.77 -13.24 -15.60
C ASP A 12 -20.34 -13.57 -17.01
N LEU A 13 -21.41 -12.90 -17.43
CA LEU A 13 -22.00 -13.06 -18.78
C LEU A 13 -21.09 -12.51 -19.89
N VAL A 14 -20.36 -11.42 -19.65
CA VAL A 14 -19.43 -10.84 -20.63
C VAL A 14 -18.15 -11.66 -20.73
N ASP A 15 -17.67 -12.17 -19.60
CA ASP A 15 -16.47 -12.99 -19.50
C ASP A 15 -16.71 -14.46 -19.93
N GLY A 16 -17.98 -14.88 -20.01
CA GLY A 16 -18.39 -16.23 -20.42
C GLY A 16 -18.39 -17.26 -19.30
N GLU A 17 -18.32 -16.83 -18.04
CA GLU A 17 -18.27 -17.66 -16.84
C GLU A 17 -19.65 -17.89 -16.19
N ILE A 18 -20.72 -17.34 -16.78
CA ILE A 18 -22.08 -17.44 -16.21
C ILE A 18 -22.66 -18.87 -16.27
N LEU A 19 -23.30 -19.29 -15.18
CA LEU A 19 -24.05 -20.55 -15.16
C LEU A 19 -25.40 -20.40 -15.88
N PRO A 20 -25.91 -21.45 -16.56
CA PRO A 20 -27.18 -21.39 -17.30
C PRO A 20 -28.39 -21.02 -16.43
N LYS A 21 -28.33 -21.39 -15.14
CA LYS A 21 -29.38 -21.06 -14.15
C LYS A 21 -29.41 -19.56 -13.85
N ASP A 22 -28.24 -18.95 -13.73
CA ASP A 22 -28.10 -17.54 -13.35
C ASP A 22 -28.33 -16.63 -14.55
N GLU A 23 -28.03 -17.10 -15.76
CA GLU A 23 -28.37 -16.41 -17.01
C GLU A 23 -29.89 -16.23 -17.16
N ALA A 24 -30.69 -17.26 -16.87
CA ALA A 24 -32.15 -17.16 -16.93
C ALA A 24 -32.71 -16.13 -15.92
N LEU A 25 -32.15 -16.12 -14.70
CA LEU A 25 -32.51 -15.14 -13.68
C LEU A 25 -32.11 -13.72 -14.09
N LEU A 26 -30.91 -13.54 -14.65
CA LEU A 26 -30.42 -12.27 -15.16
C LEU A 26 -31.30 -11.75 -16.30
N ASN A 27 -31.64 -12.59 -17.28
CA ASN A 27 -32.51 -12.22 -18.40
C ASN A 27 -33.90 -11.78 -17.94
N SER A 28 -34.46 -12.45 -16.92
CA SER A 28 -35.74 -12.04 -16.31
C SER A 28 -35.67 -10.66 -15.64
N HIS A 29 -34.53 -10.30 -15.07
CA HIS A 29 -34.32 -9.01 -14.44
C HIS A 29 -34.06 -7.91 -15.47
N LEU A 30 -33.28 -8.20 -16.52
CA LEU A 30 -32.98 -7.29 -17.62
C LEU A 30 -34.23 -6.88 -18.41
N ALA A 31 -35.26 -7.74 -18.45
CA ALA A 31 -36.55 -7.39 -19.05
C ALA A 31 -37.27 -6.24 -18.32
N ASN A 32 -37.01 -6.08 -17.02
CA ASN A 32 -37.72 -5.14 -16.15
C ASN A 32 -36.85 -3.96 -15.67
N CYS A 33 -35.52 -4.08 -15.71
CA CYS A 33 -34.58 -3.07 -15.19
C CYS A 33 -33.81 -2.36 -16.31
N LEU A 34 -34.19 -1.11 -16.60
CA LEU A 34 -33.54 -0.26 -17.61
C LEU A 34 -32.07 0.07 -17.27
N TYR A 35 -31.76 0.21 -15.97
CA TYR A 35 -30.40 0.50 -15.52
C TYR A 35 -29.45 -0.65 -15.86
N CYS A 36 -29.77 -1.88 -15.44
CA CYS A 36 -28.96 -3.06 -15.74
C CYS A 36 -28.85 -3.33 -17.24
N GLN A 37 -29.89 -3.00 -18.02
CA GLN A 37 -29.84 -3.09 -19.48
C GLN A 37 -28.83 -2.10 -20.09
N ALA A 38 -28.78 -0.87 -19.58
CA ALA A 38 -27.80 0.12 -20.01
C ALA A 38 -26.37 -0.32 -19.64
N THR A 39 -26.18 -0.83 -18.41
CA THR A 39 -24.89 -1.35 -17.95
C THR A 39 -24.39 -2.52 -18.80
N LEU A 40 -25.26 -3.48 -19.12
CA LEU A 40 -24.88 -4.59 -20.00
C LEU A 40 -24.41 -4.10 -21.38
N LYS A 41 -25.06 -3.08 -21.95
CA LYS A 41 -24.65 -2.48 -23.22
C LYS A 41 -23.30 -1.78 -23.12
N SER A 42 -23.04 -1.02 -22.05
CA SER A 42 -21.76 -0.33 -21.87
C SER A 42 -20.60 -1.30 -21.65
N VAL A 43 -20.80 -2.37 -20.87
CA VAL A 43 -19.77 -3.37 -20.62
C VAL A 43 -19.45 -4.15 -21.91
N LYS A 44 -20.46 -4.57 -22.68
CA LYS A 44 -20.24 -5.20 -24.00
C LYS A 44 -19.52 -4.29 -25.00
N ALA A 45 -19.81 -2.99 -24.97
CA ALA A 45 -19.11 -2.02 -25.81
C ALA A 45 -17.64 -1.88 -25.41
N ALA A 46 -17.34 -1.86 -24.11
CA ALA A 46 -15.96 -1.83 -23.60
C ALA A 46 -15.19 -3.10 -23.98
N GLU A 47 -15.79 -4.28 -23.83
CA GLU A 47 -15.19 -5.56 -24.20
C GLU A 47 -14.82 -5.61 -25.70
N LYS A 48 -15.70 -5.11 -26.56
CA LYS A 48 -15.42 -5.01 -27.99
C LYS A 48 -14.24 -4.09 -28.30
N LEU A 49 -14.04 -3.01 -27.54
CA LEU A 49 -12.86 -2.15 -27.68
C LEU A 49 -11.59 -2.89 -27.29
N TYR A 50 -11.59 -3.59 -26.15
CA TYR A 50 -10.45 -4.39 -25.70
C TYR A 50 -10.06 -5.48 -26.70
N GLN A 51 -11.04 -6.16 -27.30
CA GLN A 51 -10.78 -7.16 -28.34
C GLN A 51 -10.23 -6.56 -29.64
N SER A 52 -10.58 -5.32 -29.96
CA SER A 52 -10.13 -4.67 -31.20
C SER A 52 -8.70 -4.12 -31.13
N GLU A 53 -8.19 -3.82 -29.93
CA GLU A 53 -6.87 -3.20 -29.74
C GLU A 53 -5.73 -4.23 -29.58
N ILE A 54 -6.05 -5.52 -29.47
CA ILE A 54 -5.06 -6.61 -29.42
C ILE A 54 -4.85 -7.17 -30.85
N LEU A 55 -4.31 -6.34 -31.73
CA LEU A 55 -3.69 -6.77 -32.99
C LEU A 55 -2.20 -6.42 -32.99
N ILE A 56 -1.51 -6.66 -31.89
CA ILE A 56 -0.05 -6.70 -31.91
C ILE A 56 0.33 -8.15 -32.12
N SER A 57 0.28 -8.60 -33.37
CA SER A 57 1.10 -9.73 -33.80
C SER A 57 2.53 -9.38 -33.39
N PRO A 58 3.24 -10.21 -32.60
CA PRO A 58 4.66 -9.98 -32.37
C PRO A 58 5.33 -10.06 -33.73
N SER A 59 5.57 -8.90 -34.34
CA SER A 59 6.30 -8.78 -35.59
C SER A 59 7.58 -9.57 -35.42
N GLU A 60 7.78 -10.61 -36.21
CA GLU A 60 8.96 -11.50 -36.15
C GLU A 60 10.28 -10.78 -36.51
N LYS A 61 10.24 -9.45 -36.70
CA LYS A 61 11.33 -8.61 -37.20
C LYS A 61 11.96 -7.63 -36.20
N PRO A 62 12.23 -8.00 -34.93
CA PRO A 62 13.26 -7.29 -34.17
C PRO A 62 14.38 -8.20 -33.64
N ALA A 63 14.28 -9.53 -33.70
CA ALA A 63 15.28 -10.42 -33.10
C ALA A 63 16.69 -10.22 -33.69
N SER A 64 16.80 -9.93 -35.00
CA SER A 64 18.09 -9.64 -35.65
C SER A 64 18.58 -8.21 -35.49
N VAL A 65 17.69 -7.26 -35.18
CA VAL A 65 18.05 -5.84 -34.97
C VAL A 65 18.58 -5.64 -33.55
N ILE A 66 17.99 -6.33 -32.57
CA ILE A 66 18.39 -6.21 -31.15
C ILE A 66 19.82 -6.74 -30.93
N THR A 67 20.22 -7.82 -31.60
CA THR A 67 21.56 -8.40 -31.38
C THR A 67 22.70 -7.54 -31.91
N SER A 68 22.48 -6.74 -32.96
CA SER A 68 23.53 -5.87 -33.52
C SER A 68 23.69 -4.55 -32.76
N GLN A 69 22.64 -4.05 -32.11
CA GLN A 69 22.69 -2.80 -31.34
C GLN A 69 23.24 -2.97 -29.91
N VAL A 70 23.11 -4.14 -29.31
CA VAL A 70 23.64 -4.43 -27.96
C VAL A 70 25.17 -4.44 -27.93
N TRP A 71 25.83 -4.79 -29.03
CA TRP A 71 27.31 -4.82 -29.11
C TRP A 71 27.94 -3.49 -29.52
N GLN A 72 27.18 -2.58 -30.11
CA GLN A 72 27.72 -1.30 -30.59
C GLN A 72 27.56 -0.14 -29.61
N ASN A 73 26.74 -0.28 -28.56
CA ASN A 73 26.62 0.78 -27.56
C ASN A 73 27.70 0.67 -26.48
N LYS A 74 28.94 0.98 -26.87
CA LYS A 74 30.08 1.21 -25.95
C LYS A 74 29.99 2.55 -25.21
N ASN A 75 28.89 3.29 -25.38
CA ASN A 75 28.64 4.54 -24.68
C ASN A 75 27.68 4.25 -23.52
N VAL A 76 28.20 3.52 -22.52
CA VAL A 76 27.64 3.59 -21.18
C VAL A 76 27.77 5.05 -20.76
N VAL A 77 26.64 5.77 -20.78
CA VAL A 77 26.55 7.13 -20.26
C VAL A 77 26.96 7.07 -18.80
N SER A 78 28.21 7.43 -18.51
CA SER A 78 28.68 7.60 -17.15
C SER A 78 27.98 8.82 -16.58
N LEU A 79 26.93 8.58 -15.80
CA LEU A 79 26.34 9.59 -14.93
C LEU A 79 27.47 10.20 -14.09
N PRO A 80 27.55 11.53 -13.93
CA PRO A 80 28.57 12.15 -13.09
C PRO A 80 28.28 11.84 -11.61
N ILE A 81 28.84 10.75 -11.10
CA ILE A 81 28.84 10.36 -9.67
C ILE A 81 29.86 11.23 -8.91
N LYS A 82 29.81 12.56 -9.06
CA LYS A 82 30.70 13.47 -8.32
C LYS A 82 30.11 13.91 -6.98
N ASN A 83 28.80 13.73 -6.76
CA ASN A 83 28.10 14.36 -5.64
C ASN A 83 27.55 13.35 -4.60
N ALA A 84 27.62 12.05 -4.87
CA ALA A 84 27.02 11.01 -4.02
C ALA A 84 27.84 10.72 -2.72
N TYR A 85 29.12 11.10 -2.67
CA TYR A 85 29.94 10.85 -1.48
C TYR A 85 29.66 11.84 -0.34
N TRP A 86 29.25 13.08 -0.67
CA TRP A 86 28.98 14.13 0.32
C TRP A 86 27.57 14.07 0.92
N SER A 87 26.60 13.45 0.25
CA SER A 87 25.25 13.26 0.80
C SER A 87 25.20 12.14 1.85
N THR A 88 25.94 11.06 1.64
CA THR A 88 25.94 9.89 2.55
C THR A 88 26.50 10.23 3.93
N LYS A 89 27.55 11.05 4.03
CA LYS A 89 28.10 11.49 5.33
C LYS A 89 27.10 12.33 6.13
N ARG A 90 26.32 13.18 5.46
CA ARG A 90 25.32 14.03 6.11
C ARG A 90 24.16 13.19 6.64
N ILE A 91 23.69 12.22 5.85
CA ILE A 91 22.59 11.33 6.25
C ILE A 91 22.98 10.52 7.50
N VAL A 92 24.19 9.95 7.56
CA VAL A 92 24.67 9.19 8.73
C VAL A 92 24.80 10.08 9.97
N TYR A 93 25.26 11.32 9.82
CA TYR A 93 25.35 12.27 10.93
C TYR A 93 23.96 12.62 11.51
N TYR A 94 22.97 12.88 10.65
CA TYR A 94 21.61 13.20 11.11
C TYR A 94 20.94 12.02 11.83
N ILE A 95 21.11 10.80 11.33
CA ILE A 95 20.57 9.59 11.98
C ILE A 95 21.24 9.39 13.35
N GLY A 96 22.55 9.57 13.45
CA GLY A 96 23.28 9.48 14.72
C GLY A 96 22.85 10.54 15.75
N ALA A 97 22.64 11.79 15.31
CA ALA A 97 22.18 12.88 16.17
C ALA A 97 20.75 12.66 16.68
N MET A 98 19.87 12.10 15.84
CA MET A 98 18.50 11.73 16.25
C MET A 98 18.50 10.61 17.29
N ALA A 99 19.34 9.59 17.12
CA ALA A 99 19.46 8.50 18.10
C ALA A 99 20.01 9.00 19.45
N ALA A 100 21.03 9.87 19.44
CA ALA A 100 21.63 10.41 20.65
C ALA A 100 20.65 11.32 21.42
N SER A 101 19.90 12.17 20.72
CA SER A 101 18.87 13.02 21.33
C SER A 101 17.72 12.21 21.92
N PHE A 102 17.28 11.15 21.24
CA PHE A 102 16.27 10.23 21.77
C PHE A 102 16.78 9.51 23.03
N ALA A 103 18.01 8.99 23.02
CA ALA A 103 18.60 8.35 24.19
C ALA A 103 18.74 9.30 25.38
N ALA A 104 19.17 10.55 25.15
CA ALA A 104 19.25 11.58 26.19
C ALA A 104 17.86 11.93 26.75
N PHE A 105 16.85 12.02 25.89
CA PHE A 105 15.47 12.27 26.32
C PHE A 105 14.91 11.12 27.15
N VAL A 106 15.09 9.86 26.73
CA VAL A 106 14.67 8.68 27.49
C VAL A 106 15.42 8.59 28.82
N TYR A 107 16.70 8.92 28.87
CA TYR A 107 17.47 8.96 30.12
C TYR A 107 16.95 10.06 31.06
N LEU A 108 16.73 11.28 30.57
CA LEU A 108 16.21 12.39 31.38
C LEU A 108 14.78 12.14 31.88
N THR A 109 13.89 11.66 31.01
CA THR A 109 12.51 11.33 31.38
C THR A 109 12.42 10.09 32.25
N GLY A 110 13.24 9.06 32.00
CA GLY A 110 13.37 7.89 32.86
C GLY A 110 13.88 8.25 34.26
N SER A 111 14.87 9.14 34.37
CA SER A 111 15.36 9.66 35.64
C SER A 111 14.33 10.54 36.37
N LEU A 112 13.49 11.28 35.65
CA LEU A 112 12.37 12.05 36.24
C LEU A 112 11.26 11.15 36.80
N ILE A 113 11.02 9.98 36.20
CA ILE A 113 10.05 8.99 36.72
C ILE A 113 10.59 8.37 38.01
N VAL A 114 11.88 8.01 38.07
CA VAL A 114 12.50 7.40 39.26
C VAL A 114 12.60 8.40 40.42
N THR A 115 12.95 9.67 40.16
CA THR A 115 13.07 10.68 41.22
C THR A 115 11.72 11.10 41.81
N ASN A 116 10.65 11.18 41.02
CA ASN A 116 9.29 11.44 41.54
C ASN A 116 8.67 10.24 42.28
N PHE A 117 9.16 9.02 42.05
CA PHE A 117 8.74 7.85 42.80
C PHE A 117 9.44 7.76 44.16
N ILE A 118 10.74 8.08 44.23
CA ILE A 118 11.51 8.05 45.48
C ILE A 118 11.06 9.18 46.43
N SER A 119 10.81 10.40 45.93
CA SER A 119 10.33 11.51 46.77
C SER A 119 8.91 11.30 47.33
N ASN A 120 8.06 10.53 46.63
CA ASN A 120 6.74 10.14 47.16
C ASN A 120 6.81 9.04 48.22
N ILE A 121 7.81 8.16 48.17
CA ILE A 121 8.03 7.14 49.20
C ILE A 121 8.56 7.81 50.48
N ASP A 122 9.46 8.80 50.37
CA ASP A 122 10.00 9.52 51.53
C ASP A 122 8.99 10.45 52.21
N PHE A 123 8.04 11.05 51.46
CA PHE A 123 6.97 11.86 52.06
C PHE A 123 5.92 10.99 52.79
N SER A 124 5.70 9.75 52.33
CA SER A 124 4.81 8.81 53.04
C SER A 124 5.46 8.21 54.30
N ALA A 125 6.79 8.22 54.41
CA ALA A 125 7.50 7.71 55.59
C ALA A 125 7.62 8.73 56.74
N ASN A 126 7.48 10.04 56.46
CA ASN A 126 7.70 11.10 57.46
C ASN A 126 6.42 11.77 58.02
N ASN A 127 5.22 11.40 57.54
CA ASN A 127 3.96 12.04 57.96
C ASN A 127 2.86 11.05 58.38
N GLY A 128 3.17 10.04 59.20
CA GLY A 128 2.13 9.09 59.60
C GLY A 128 2.46 8.09 60.70
N ILE A 129 3.05 8.50 61.82
CA ILE A 129 2.89 7.76 63.07
C ILE A 129 2.35 8.72 64.15
N PRO A 130 1.02 8.78 64.37
CA PRO A 130 0.54 9.15 65.68
C PRO A 130 0.89 8.01 66.65
N ASN A 131 1.66 8.39 67.66
CA ASN A 131 1.79 7.70 68.93
C ASN A 131 0.39 7.27 69.42
N ASN A 132 0.20 5.99 69.78
CA ASN A 132 -0.59 5.52 70.93
C ASN A 132 -0.87 4.00 70.86
N GLY A 133 -0.30 3.27 71.82
CA GLY A 133 -1.04 2.25 72.59
C GLY A 133 -1.00 0.81 72.10
N PHE A 134 -0.36 -0.04 72.92
CA PHE A 134 -0.94 -1.18 73.65
C PHE A 134 -0.13 -2.49 73.57
N TYR A 135 0.26 -2.92 74.78
CA TYR A 135 0.79 -4.21 75.26
C TYR A 135 2.16 -4.67 74.80
#